data_AF-A0A1H7WUA4-F1
#
_entry.id   AF-A0A1H7WUA4-F1
#
_cell.length_a   1.000
_cell.length_b   1.000
_cell.length_c   1.000
_cell.angle_alpha   90.00
_cell.angle_beta   90.00
_cell.angle_gamma   90.00
#
_symmetry.space_group_name_H-M   'P 1'
#
loop_
_entity.id
_entity.type
_entity.pdbx_description
1 polymer ?
#
loop_
_entity_poly.entity_id
_entity_poly.type
_entity_poly.pdbx_seq_one_letter_code
_entity_poly.pdbx_strand_id
1 'polypeptide(L)'
;MGCVFCAFLHYYFSNKIEGEDVIKSAFDKVYDDSKREPKVESIRFSINHLHTWINKSSISLLRDLEKKIGTLQFNLNEYDEGIFNIPSEKLTLTESVIVENKINGSAHSFEEKPHLKITGYDGELRSFYNYFQNATHIKKLIEFLNGTPLHFEYVEFLCVKGVLQKNPQKFYPLIQGRYFFRQIGERVAKAPKNPLTLRSIESEFEDILNNWYSKKE
;
A
#
# COMPACT_ATOMS: atom_id res chain seq x y z
N MET A 1 -29.56 -25.88 17.70
CA MET A 1 -28.93 -24.67 18.28
C MET A 1 -27.73 -24.34 17.43
N GLY A 2 -27.76 -23.16 16.80
CA GLY A 2 -26.81 -22.78 15.76
C GLY A 2 -25.48 -22.27 16.30
N CYS A 3 -24.45 -22.42 15.47
CA CYS A 3 -23.35 -21.48 15.41
C CYS A 3 -22.98 -21.29 13.94
N VAL A 4 -23.36 -20.13 13.43
CA VAL A 4 -22.99 -19.61 12.11
C VAL A 4 -21.51 -19.22 12.20
N PHE A 5 -20.63 -20.02 11.62
CA PHE A 5 -19.27 -19.57 11.34
C PHE A 5 -19.34 -18.59 10.17
N CYS A 6 -19.31 -17.29 10.47
CA CYS A 6 -18.87 -16.28 9.52
C CYS A 6 -17.40 -16.51 9.22
N ALA A 7 -17.10 -17.28 8.18
CA ALA A 7 -15.76 -17.41 7.65
C ALA A 7 -15.42 -16.12 6.88
N PHE A 8 -14.65 -15.23 7.50
CA PHE A 8 -13.86 -14.23 6.79
C PHE A 8 -12.82 -14.98 5.93
N LEU A 9 -13.13 -15.20 4.65
CA LEU A 9 -12.17 -15.76 3.70
C LEU A 9 -11.10 -14.71 3.35
N HIS A 10 -9.99 -14.72 4.10
CA HIS A 10 -8.72 -14.16 3.63
C HIS A 10 -8.15 -15.10 2.55
N TYR A 11 -8.42 -14.84 1.27
CA TYR A 11 -7.70 -15.52 0.19
C TYR A 11 -6.29 -14.92 0.05
N TYR A 12 -5.28 -15.62 0.56
CA TYR A 12 -3.87 -15.37 0.23
C TYR A 12 -3.59 -15.95 -1.17
N PHE A 13 -3.64 -15.11 -2.21
CA PHE A 13 -3.04 -15.46 -3.50
C PHE A 13 -1.56 -15.07 -3.49
N SER A 14 -0.69 -16.00 -3.09
CA SER A 14 0.76 -15.87 -3.24
C SER A 14 1.19 -16.15 -4.68
N ASN A 15 0.84 -15.27 -5.61
CA ASN A 15 1.32 -15.36 -6.99
C ASN A 15 2.68 -14.63 -7.11
N LYS A 16 3.65 -15.32 -7.72
CA LYS A 16 4.98 -14.80 -8.09
C LYS A 16 4.79 -13.71 -9.14
N ILE A 17 5.46 -12.54 -9.03
CA ILE A 17 5.35 -11.47 -10.04
C ILE A 17 6.73 -11.04 -10.51
N GLU A 18 6.93 -11.21 -11.82
CA GLU A 18 8.01 -10.59 -12.59
C GLU A 18 7.36 -9.64 -13.62
N GLY A 19 7.36 -8.34 -13.35
CA GLY A 19 6.89 -7.33 -14.31
C GLY A 19 5.36 -7.15 -14.45
N GLU A 20 4.97 -6.17 -15.28
CA GLU A 20 3.56 -5.84 -15.61
C GLU A 20 2.81 -7.02 -16.23
N ASP A 21 3.50 -7.84 -17.02
CA ASP A 21 2.92 -9.00 -17.72
C ASP A 21 2.35 -10.04 -16.76
N VAL A 22 2.93 -10.18 -15.56
CA VAL A 22 2.48 -11.18 -14.59
C VAL A 22 1.28 -10.69 -13.78
N ILE A 23 1.15 -9.39 -13.55
CA ILE A 23 -0.06 -8.80 -12.98
C ILE A 23 -1.23 -9.01 -13.93
N LYS A 24 -1.03 -8.66 -15.21
CA LYS A 24 -2.01 -8.91 -16.27
C LYS A 24 -2.38 -10.40 -16.36
N SER A 25 -1.38 -11.29 -16.37
CA SER A 25 -1.59 -12.74 -16.36
C SER A 25 -2.34 -13.25 -15.12
N ALA A 26 -2.10 -12.65 -13.95
CA ALA A 26 -2.81 -13.00 -12.72
C ALA A 26 -4.28 -12.56 -12.80
N PHE A 27 -4.55 -11.38 -13.36
CA PHE A 27 -5.91 -10.94 -13.66
C PHE A 27 -6.56 -11.83 -14.72
N ASP A 28 -5.88 -12.16 -15.82
CA ASP A 28 -6.42 -13.03 -16.87
C ASP A 28 -6.80 -14.42 -16.33
N LYS A 29 -6.00 -14.96 -15.40
CA LYS A 29 -6.31 -16.22 -14.67
C LYS A 29 -7.51 -16.11 -13.74
N VAL A 30 -7.71 -14.97 -13.08
CA VAL A 30 -8.81 -14.76 -12.13
C VAL A 30 -10.12 -14.39 -12.83
N TYR A 31 -10.03 -13.69 -13.96
CA TYR A 31 -11.16 -13.11 -14.68
C TYR A 31 -11.44 -13.79 -16.03
N ASP A 32 -10.90 -15.00 -16.25
CA ASP A 32 -11.22 -15.90 -17.37
C ASP A 32 -11.16 -15.20 -18.74
N ASP A 33 -10.04 -14.54 -19.01
CA ASP A 33 -9.77 -13.82 -20.27
C ASP A 33 -10.83 -12.74 -20.62
N SER A 34 -11.63 -12.33 -19.62
CA SER A 34 -12.49 -11.17 -19.77
C SER A 34 -11.55 -9.99 -19.95
N LYS A 35 -11.51 -9.41 -21.16
CA LYS A 35 -10.76 -8.20 -21.52
C LYS A 35 -11.16 -6.95 -20.70
N ARG A 36 -11.74 -7.12 -19.51
CA ARG A 36 -12.27 -6.10 -18.63
C ARG A 36 -11.42 -6.08 -17.36
N GLU A 37 -10.56 -5.08 -17.28
CA GLU A 37 -9.79 -4.80 -16.07
C GLU A 37 -10.72 -4.53 -14.88
N PRO A 38 -10.38 -5.01 -13.67
CA PRO A 38 -11.17 -4.73 -12.50
C PRO A 38 -11.11 -3.24 -12.18
N LYS A 39 -12.28 -2.69 -11.84
CA LYS A 39 -12.36 -1.37 -11.24
C LYS A 39 -12.21 -1.46 -9.73
N VAL A 40 -11.35 -0.63 -9.19
CA VAL A 40 -11.03 -0.55 -7.76
C VAL A 40 -11.21 0.88 -7.28
N GLU A 41 -11.49 1.03 -5.99
CA GLU A 41 -11.66 2.35 -5.36
C GLU A 41 -10.31 2.97 -4.97
N SER A 42 -9.35 2.12 -4.60
CA SER A 42 -8.02 2.54 -4.19
C SER A 42 -7.03 1.38 -4.30
N ILE A 43 -5.75 1.73 -4.29
CA ILE A 43 -4.67 0.78 -4.04
C ILE A 43 -3.84 1.26 -2.85
N ARG A 44 -3.32 0.33 -2.08
CA ARG A 44 -2.36 0.53 -1.00
C ARG A 44 -1.10 -0.25 -1.33
N PHE A 45 0.09 0.30 -1.09
CA PHE A 45 1.33 -0.40 -1.37
C PHE A 45 2.43 -0.04 -0.36
N SER A 46 3.40 -0.95 -0.21
CA SER A 46 4.67 -0.70 0.46
C SER A 46 5.82 -1.01 -0.49
N ILE A 47 6.94 -0.33 -0.26
CA ILE A 47 8.19 -0.56 -0.98
C ILE A 47 9.30 -0.80 0.03
N ASN A 48 10.37 -1.46 -0.41
CA ASN A 48 11.52 -1.71 0.44
C ASN A 48 12.04 -0.41 1.07
N HIS A 49 12.36 -0.45 2.36
CA HIS A 49 12.86 0.71 3.14
C HIS A 49 11.91 1.92 3.19
N LEU A 50 10.60 1.74 2.92
CA LEU A 50 9.61 2.82 3.00
C LEU A 50 9.62 3.49 4.39
N HIS A 51 9.74 2.71 5.47
CA HIS A 51 9.86 3.23 6.83
C HIS A 51 11.07 4.16 7.02
N THR A 52 12.21 3.82 6.39
CA THR A 52 13.42 4.66 6.46
C THR A 52 13.23 5.95 5.67
N TRP A 53 12.58 5.87 4.51
CA TRP A 53 12.31 7.06 3.70
C TRP A 53 11.31 7.99 4.36
N ILE A 54 10.22 7.47 4.95
CA ILE A 54 9.24 8.32 5.65
C ILE A 54 9.86 8.99 6.87
N ASN A 55 10.62 8.23 7.68
CA ASN A 55 11.31 8.72 8.87
C ASN A 55 10.38 9.34 9.94
N LYS A 56 9.16 8.79 10.03
CA LYS A 56 8.17 9.04 11.08
C LYS A 56 7.92 7.76 11.86
N SER A 57 7.44 7.87 13.09
CA SER A 57 7.01 6.75 13.92
C SER A 57 5.88 7.21 14.82
N SER A 58 4.89 6.35 15.04
CA SER A 58 3.81 6.54 16.01
C SER A 58 4.19 5.97 17.39
N ILE A 59 5.41 5.44 17.53
CA ILE A 59 5.94 4.89 18.77
C ILE A 59 6.64 5.98 19.57
N SER A 60 6.11 6.23 20.76
CA SER A 60 6.70 7.10 21.77
C SER A 60 7.17 6.26 22.97
N LEU A 61 8.43 6.42 23.38
CA LEU A 61 8.97 5.77 24.57
C LEU A 61 8.62 6.61 25.81
N LEU A 62 7.73 6.10 26.65
CA LEU A 62 7.48 6.65 27.97
C LEU A 62 8.43 5.98 28.98
N ARG A 63 9.15 6.79 29.74
CA ARG A 63 9.96 6.30 30.86
C ARG A 63 9.23 6.58 32.16
N ASP A 64 8.82 5.54 32.87
CA ASP A 64 8.43 5.66 34.27
C ASP A 64 9.72 5.75 35.09
N LEU A 65 10.10 6.98 35.44
CA LEU A 65 11.32 7.29 36.19
C LEU A 65 11.32 6.68 37.61
N GLU A 66 10.14 6.43 38.18
CA GLU A 66 9.99 5.86 39.51
C GLU A 66 10.09 4.33 39.49
N LYS A 67 9.45 3.67 38.52
CA LYS A 67 9.42 2.20 38.44
C LYS A 67 10.61 1.60 37.70
N LYS A 68 11.44 2.41 37.02
CA LYS A 68 12.48 1.94 36.08
C LYS A 68 11.94 1.00 35.00
N ILE A 69 10.67 1.14 34.66
CA ILE A 69 10.00 0.39 33.59
C ILE A 69 9.84 1.34 32.40
N GLY A 70 10.36 0.93 31.24
CA GLY A 70 10.06 1.60 29.97
C GLY A 70 8.73 1.09 29.43
N THR A 71 7.77 1.98 29.21
CA THR A 71 6.51 1.65 28.54
C THR A 71 6.56 2.24 27.13
N LEU A 72 6.19 1.44 26.13
CA LEU A 72 5.99 1.93 24.77
C LEU A 72 4.53 2.36 24.62
N GLN A 73 4.31 3.60 24.20
CA GLN A 73 3.00 4.10 23.81
C GLN A 73 2.95 4.21 22.29
N PHE A 74 1.86 3.72 21.71
CA PHE A 74 1.54 3.95 20.31
C PHE A 74 0.48 5.03 20.25
N ASN A 75 0.78 6.12 19.55
CA ASN A 75 -0.19 7.16 19.32
C ASN A 75 -0.28 7.44 17.82
N LEU A 76 -1.25 6.82 17.17
CA LEU A 76 -1.51 7.04 15.75
C LEU A 76 -1.82 8.52 15.45
N ASN A 77 -2.36 9.27 16.41
CA ASN A 77 -2.61 10.70 16.25
C ASN A 77 -1.31 11.52 16.25
N GLU A 78 -0.21 11.00 16.82
CA GLU A 78 1.12 11.64 16.78
C GLU A 78 1.88 11.33 15.49
N TYR A 79 1.43 10.37 14.66
CA TYR A 79 2.12 10.01 13.42
C TYR A 79 2.06 11.13 12.37
N ASP A 80 0.98 11.92 12.38
CA ASP A 80 0.67 12.97 11.40
C ASP A 80 0.67 12.44 9.95
N GLU A 81 -0.48 11.92 9.51
CA GLU A 81 -0.64 11.34 8.18
C GLU A 81 -0.41 12.37 7.08
N GLY A 82 0.45 12.06 6.11
CA GLY A 82 0.67 12.91 4.95
C GLY A 82 -0.46 12.75 3.93
N ILE A 83 -1.04 13.86 3.46
CA ILE A 83 -2.02 13.88 2.37
C ILE A 83 -1.50 14.81 1.28
N PHE A 84 -1.33 14.27 0.07
CA PHE A 84 -0.75 14.98 -1.07
C PHE A 84 -1.66 14.85 -2.29
N ASN A 85 -2.01 15.98 -2.90
CA ASN A 85 -2.89 16.03 -4.06
C ASN A 85 -2.11 16.00 -5.37
N ILE A 86 -2.65 15.26 -6.35
CA ILE A 86 -2.12 15.14 -7.70
C ILE A 86 -3.24 15.54 -8.68
N PRO A 87 -3.46 16.85 -8.91
CA PRO A 87 -4.60 17.34 -9.70
C PRO A 87 -4.56 16.90 -11.17
N SER A 88 -3.37 16.76 -11.75
CA SER A 88 -3.18 16.32 -13.14
C SER A 88 -3.80 14.95 -13.42
N GLU A 89 -3.78 14.07 -12.43
CA GLU A 89 -4.39 12.75 -12.50
C GLU A 89 -5.73 12.66 -11.76
N LYS A 90 -6.15 13.74 -11.07
CA LYS A 90 -7.29 13.73 -10.13
C LYS A 90 -7.16 12.60 -9.09
N LEU A 91 -5.99 12.52 -8.46
CA LEU A 91 -5.65 11.50 -7.45
C LEU A 91 -5.19 12.16 -6.15
N THR A 92 -5.37 11.45 -5.04
CA THR A 92 -4.78 11.78 -3.74
C THR A 92 -3.86 10.64 -3.33
N LEU A 93 -2.66 11.01 -2.86
CA LEU A 93 -1.70 10.12 -2.23
C LEU A 93 -1.77 10.35 -0.71
N THR A 94 -2.01 9.28 0.04
CA THR A 94 -1.96 9.30 1.50
C THR A 94 -0.80 8.45 1.98
N GLU A 95 -0.06 8.96 2.95
CA GLU A 95 1.00 8.29 3.68
C GLU A 95 0.53 8.04 5.11
N SER A 96 0.55 6.77 5.53
CA SER A 96 0.00 6.35 6.83
C SER A 96 0.69 5.07 7.32
N VAL A 97 0.43 4.70 8.58
CA VAL A 97 0.98 3.51 9.24
C VAL A 97 -0.13 2.59 9.75
N ILE A 98 0.08 1.28 9.62
CA ILE A 98 -0.73 0.26 10.29
C ILE A 98 0.10 -0.32 11.43
N VAL A 99 -0.46 -0.33 12.64
CA VAL A 99 0.17 -1.02 13.78
C VAL A 99 -0.41 -2.42 13.89
N GLU A 100 0.44 -3.43 13.73
CA GLU A 100 0.08 -4.82 13.98
C GLU A 100 0.55 -5.24 15.38
N ASN A 101 -0.39 -5.68 16.22
CA ASN A 101 -0.09 -6.34 17.48
C ASN A 101 -0.11 -7.86 17.28
N LYS A 102 1.03 -8.51 17.48
CA LYS A 102 1.20 -9.97 17.42
C LYS A 102 1.39 -10.49 18.84
N ILE A 103 0.51 -11.42 19.21
CA ILE A 103 0.54 -12.07 20.53
C ILE A 103 1.06 -13.49 20.34
N ASN A 104 2.13 -13.84 21.04
CA ASN A 104 2.65 -15.20 21.08
C ASN A 104 2.85 -15.64 22.54
N GLY A 105 1.86 -16.34 23.08
CA GLY A 105 1.80 -16.64 24.52
C GLY A 105 1.67 -15.35 25.35
N SER A 106 2.63 -15.11 26.25
CA SER A 106 2.72 -13.88 27.04
C SER A 106 3.53 -12.77 26.36
N ALA A 107 4.16 -13.04 25.22
CA ALA A 107 4.94 -12.06 24.48
C ALA A 107 4.03 -11.25 23.54
N HIS A 108 4.16 -9.92 23.62
CA HIS A 108 3.57 -9.00 22.66
C HIS A 108 4.68 -8.44 21.78
N SER A 109 4.52 -8.54 20.46
CA SER A 109 5.32 -7.77 19.51
C SER A 109 4.43 -6.83 18.73
N PHE A 110 4.93 -5.62 18.54
CA PHE A 110 4.24 -4.59 17.79
C PHE A 110 5.09 -4.23 16.59
N GLU A 111 4.45 -4.11 15.43
CA GLU A 111 5.12 -3.80 14.17
C GLU A 111 4.39 -2.63 13.51
N GLU A 112 5.11 -1.54 13.29
CA GLU A 112 4.66 -0.44 12.47
C GLU A 112 4.91 -0.76 10.99
N LYS A 113 3.84 -0.74 10.21
CA LYS A 113 3.87 -0.99 8.78
C LYS A 113 3.44 0.26 8.02
N PRO A 114 4.38 1.14 7.65
CA PRO A 114 4.06 2.28 6.82
C PRO A 114 3.62 1.83 5.43
N HIS A 115 2.77 2.65 4.82
CA HIS A 115 2.22 2.39 3.50
C HIS A 115 1.84 3.68 2.80
N LEU A 116 1.76 3.59 1.47
CA LEU A 116 1.20 4.62 0.61
C LEU A 116 -0.13 4.13 0.06
N LYS A 117 -1.13 5.00 0.02
CA LYS A 117 -2.46 4.74 -0.55
C LYS A 117 -2.77 5.75 -1.63
N ILE A 118 -3.26 5.28 -2.77
CA ILE A 118 -3.73 6.13 -3.86
C ILE A 118 -5.25 5.96 -3.97
N THR A 119 -5.95 7.09 -3.95
CA THR A 119 -7.41 7.17 -4.13
C THR A 119 -7.74 8.17 -5.24
N GLY A 120 -8.79 7.90 -5.99
CA GLY A 120 -9.39 8.89 -6.88
C GLY A 120 -10.09 9.99 -6.09
N TYR A 121 -10.19 11.18 -6.67
CA TYR A 121 -11.06 12.22 -6.13
C TYR A 121 -12.50 11.70 -6.00
N ASP A 122 -13.17 12.08 -4.92
CA ASP A 122 -14.55 11.70 -4.61
C ASP A 122 -14.82 10.17 -4.57
N GLY A 123 -13.78 9.35 -4.36
CA GLY A 123 -13.92 7.88 -4.33
C GLY A 123 -14.17 7.24 -5.69
N GLU A 124 -13.75 7.91 -6.78
CA GLU A 124 -13.94 7.41 -8.14
C GLU A 124 -13.33 6.01 -8.36
N LEU A 125 -14.15 5.09 -8.89
CA LEU A 125 -13.70 3.76 -9.31
C LEU A 125 -12.93 3.83 -10.62
N ARG A 126 -11.64 3.47 -10.59
CA ARG A 126 -10.76 3.42 -11.76
C ARG A 126 -10.22 2.02 -12.01
N SER A 127 -9.67 1.78 -13.19
CA SER A 127 -9.06 0.48 -13.45
C SER A 127 -7.87 0.26 -12.51
N PHE A 128 -7.68 -0.98 -12.07
CA PHE A 128 -6.53 -1.35 -11.26
C PHE A 128 -5.21 -0.92 -11.94
N TYR A 129 -5.09 -1.11 -13.26
CA TYR A 129 -3.88 -0.76 -13.99
C TYR A 129 -3.59 0.74 -13.93
N ASN A 130 -4.63 1.60 -14.01
CA ASN A 130 -4.46 3.04 -13.84
C ASN A 130 -3.82 3.37 -12.48
N TYR A 131 -4.31 2.77 -11.39
CA TYR A 131 -3.70 2.96 -10.08
C TYR A 131 -2.29 2.37 -9.99
N PHE A 132 -2.07 1.17 -10.52
CA PHE A 132 -0.77 0.50 -10.48
C PHE A 132 0.32 1.27 -11.23
N GLN A 133 -0.01 1.86 -12.38
CA GLN A 133 0.88 2.77 -13.11
C GLN A 133 1.26 3.98 -12.26
N ASN A 134 0.29 4.57 -11.56
CA ASN A 134 0.54 5.69 -10.65
C ASN A 134 1.40 5.28 -9.44
N ALA A 135 1.16 4.13 -8.82
CA ALA A 135 2.05 3.61 -7.78
C ALA A 135 3.47 3.37 -8.29
N THR A 136 3.62 2.86 -9.52
CA THR A 136 4.92 2.67 -10.15
C THR A 136 5.62 4.01 -10.42
N HIS A 137 4.88 5.02 -10.86
CA HIS A 137 5.40 6.36 -11.10
C HIS A 137 5.85 7.06 -9.80
N ILE A 138 5.08 6.93 -8.73
CA ILE A 138 5.44 7.43 -7.38
C ILE A 138 6.65 6.68 -6.83
N LYS A 139 6.72 5.35 -7.00
CA LYS A 139 7.91 4.58 -6.62
C LYS A 139 9.16 5.13 -7.30
N LYS A 140 9.10 5.42 -8.61
CA LYS A 140 10.23 5.99 -9.36
C LYS A 140 10.67 7.35 -8.84
N LEU A 141 9.74 8.19 -8.39
CA LEU A 141 10.09 9.44 -7.70
C LEU A 141 10.87 9.14 -6.42
N ILE A 142 10.38 8.22 -5.59
CA ILE A 142 11.05 7.87 -4.33
C ILE A 142 12.44 7.24 -4.58
N GLU A 143 12.58 6.41 -5.63
CA GLU A 143 13.88 5.90 -6.09
C GLU A 143 14.84 7.02 -6.47
N PHE A 144 14.36 8.02 -7.20
CA PHE A 144 15.13 9.21 -7.57
C PHE A 144 15.57 10.00 -6.33
N LEU A 145 14.67 10.26 -5.38
CA LEU A 145 14.98 10.97 -4.14
C LEU A 145 15.94 10.21 -3.22
N ASN A 146 15.90 8.87 -3.25
CA ASN A 146 16.76 7.99 -2.46
C ASN A 146 18.07 7.59 -3.17
N GLY A 147 18.20 7.86 -4.47
CA GLY A 147 19.32 7.42 -5.29
C GLY A 147 19.51 5.90 -5.33
N THR A 148 18.47 5.12 -5.07
CA THR A 148 18.55 3.64 -4.99
C THR A 148 17.28 3.01 -5.57
N PRO A 149 17.38 1.94 -6.37
CA PRO A 149 16.22 1.19 -6.84
C PRO A 149 15.39 0.61 -5.69
N LEU A 150 14.07 0.58 -5.82
CA LEU A 150 13.15 0.09 -4.81
C LEU A 150 12.20 -0.93 -5.42
N HIS A 151 11.78 -1.88 -4.60
CA HIS A 151 10.88 -2.94 -5.01
C HIS A 151 9.57 -2.82 -4.24
N PHE A 152 8.47 -3.20 -4.87
CA PHE A 152 7.21 -3.37 -4.14
C PHE A 152 7.34 -4.56 -3.18
N GLU A 153 7.13 -4.30 -1.90
CA GLU A 153 6.96 -5.37 -0.90
C GLU A 153 5.57 -5.96 -1.02
N TYR A 154 4.57 -5.10 -1.22
CA TYR A 154 3.23 -5.46 -1.58
C TYR A 154 2.49 -4.34 -2.30
N VAL A 155 1.46 -4.73 -3.06
CA VAL A 155 0.37 -3.86 -3.54
C VAL A 155 -0.92 -4.58 -3.19
N GLU A 156 -1.87 -3.86 -2.59
CA GLU A 156 -3.15 -4.30 -2.09
C GLU A 156 -4.25 -3.42 -2.67
N PHE A 157 -5.41 -3.99 -2.97
CA PHE A 157 -6.56 -3.26 -3.50
C PHE A 157 -7.86 -4.00 -3.18
N LEU A 158 -8.96 -3.25 -3.20
CA LEU A 158 -10.30 -3.78 -3.01
C LEU A 158 -11.10 -3.63 -4.31
N CYS A 159 -11.68 -4.74 -4.78
CA CYS A 159 -12.60 -4.74 -5.92
C CYS A 159 -14.06 -4.71 -5.42
N VAL A 160 -14.90 -3.83 -5.99
CA VAL A 160 -16.33 -3.74 -5.64
C VAL A 160 -17.19 -4.60 -6.57
N LYS A 161 -18.19 -5.27 -5.98
CA LYS A 161 -19.15 -6.20 -6.59
C LYS A 161 -19.86 -5.64 -7.83
N GLY A 162 -19.79 -6.33 -8.98
CA GLY A 162 -20.54 -6.04 -10.20
C GLY A 162 -21.31 -7.26 -10.71
N VAL A 163 -22.54 -7.05 -11.18
CA VAL A 163 -23.34 -8.08 -11.87
C VAL A 163 -23.06 -7.97 -13.37
N LEU A 164 -22.60 -9.05 -14.01
CA LEU A 164 -22.53 -9.11 -15.46
C LEU A 164 -23.94 -9.32 -16.03
N GLN A 165 -24.53 -8.27 -16.61
CA GLN A 165 -25.88 -8.33 -17.22
C GLN A 165 -26.04 -9.44 -18.28
N LYS A 166 -24.94 -9.91 -18.88
CA LYS A 166 -24.96 -10.94 -19.92
C LYS A 166 -25.09 -12.38 -19.41
N ASN A 167 -24.96 -12.64 -18.11
CA ASN A 167 -25.07 -14.00 -17.58
C ASN A 167 -25.47 -14.00 -16.09
N PRO A 168 -26.75 -13.75 -15.75
CA PRO A 168 -27.21 -13.64 -14.36
C PRO A 168 -27.02 -14.94 -13.53
N GLN A 169 -26.74 -16.07 -14.17
CA GLN A 169 -26.46 -17.34 -13.52
C GLN A 169 -24.96 -17.56 -13.22
N LYS A 170 -24.05 -16.81 -13.86
CA LYS A 170 -22.61 -16.83 -13.52
C LYS A 170 -22.32 -15.68 -12.57
N PHE A 171 -22.42 -15.97 -11.28
CA PHE A 171 -21.79 -15.16 -10.25
C PHE A 171 -20.28 -15.28 -10.42
N TYR A 172 -19.62 -14.21 -10.84
CA TYR A 172 -18.18 -14.11 -10.63
C TYR A 172 -17.98 -13.50 -9.25
N PRO A 173 -17.50 -14.26 -8.25
CA PRO A 173 -17.16 -13.69 -6.96
C PRO A 173 -16.04 -12.68 -7.19
N LEU A 174 -16.36 -11.41 -6.97
CA LEU A 174 -15.34 -10.43 -6.65
C LEU A 174 -14.83 -10.82 -5.28
N ILE A 175 -13.64 -11.41 -5.27
CA ILE A 175 -12.97 -11.87 -4.06
C ILE A 175 -12.62 -10.60 -3.27
N GLN A 176 -13.36 -10.36 -2.18
CA GLN A 176 -12.86 -9.51 -1.10
C GLN A 176 -11.65 -10.21 -0.51
N GLY A 177 -10.46 -9.72 -0.84
CA GLY A 177 -9.21 -10.27 -0.35
C GLY A 177 -8.11 -9.24 -0.46
N ARG A 178 -7.17 -9.27 0.48
CA ARG A 178 -5.93 -8.52 0.33
C ARG A 178 -5.06 -9.27 -0.67
N TYR A 179 -4.92 -8.73 -1.86
CA TYR A 179 -3.93 -9.22 -2.82
C TYR A 179 -2.57 -8.65 -2.44
N PHE A 180 -1.50 -9.43 -2.60
CA PHE A 180 -0.14 -9.00 -2.31
C PHE A 180 0.74 -9.30 -3.51
N PHE A 181 1.33 -8.25 -4.07
CA PHE A 181 2.28 -8.35 -5.16
C PHE A 181 3.70 -8.13 -4.65
N ARG A 182 4.52 -9.19 -4.61
CA ARG A 182 5.93 -9.09 -4.21
C ARG A 182 6.83 -9.22 -5.43
N GLN A 183 7.66 -8.22 -5.68
CA GLN A 183 8.70 -8.31 -6.70
C GLN A 183 9.82 -9.28 -6.22
N ILE A 184 10.17 -10.25 -7.06
CA ILE A 184 11.29 -11.18 -6.81
C ILE A 184 12.51 -10.66 -7.60
N GLY A 185 13.64 -10.50 -6.90
CA GLY A 185 14.90 -9.93 -7.40
C GLY A 185 15.88 -9.73 -6.24
N GLU A 186 17.10 -9.25 -6.51
CA GLU A 186 18.01 -8.83 -5.42
C GLU A 186 17.31 -7.76 -4.59
N ARG A 187 16.92 -8.12 -3.36
CA ARG A 187 16.44 -7.12 -2.43
C ARG A 187 17.60 -6.18 -2.17
N VAL A 188 17.33 -4.89 -2.30
CA VAL A 188 18.23 -3.89 -1.74
C VAL A 188 18.31 -4.16 -0.24
N ALA A 189 19.37 -4.84 0.18
CA ALA A 189 19.49 -5.37 1.53
C ALA A 189 19.81 -4.26 2.55
N LYS A 190 20.33 -3.12 2.07
CA LYS A 190 20.77 -2.00 2.89
C LYS A 190 19.95 -0.78 2.56
N ALA A 191 19.43 -0.13 3.60
CA ALA A 191 18.83 1.18 3.44
C ALA A 191 19.86 2.17 2.86
N PRO A 192 19.41 3.20 2.10
CA PRO A 192 20.28 4.28 1.65
C PRO A 192 21.00 4.92 2.85
N LYS A 193 22.27 5.30 2.70
CA LYS A 193 23.05 5.88 3.81
C LYS A 193 22.64 7.30 4.18
N ASN A 194 22.03 8.07 3.26
CA ASN A 194 21.55 9.44 3.45
C ASN A 194 20.32 9.71 2.56
N PRO A 195 19.17 9.05 2.79
CA PRO A 195 17.99 9.30 1.98
C PRO A 195 17.45 10.71 2.24
N LEU A 196 16.96 11.39 1.19
CA LEU A 196 16.13 12.57 1.38
C LEU A 196 14.76 12.09 1.87
N THR A 197 14.55 12.17 3.19
CA THR A 197 13.38 11.59 3.85
C THR A 197 12.12 12.42 3.61
N LEU A 198 10.94 11.80 3.55
CA LEU A 198 9.67 12.51 3.45
C LEU A 198 9.54 13.57 4.55
N ARG A 199 9.82 13.19 5.81
CA ARG A 199 9.80 14.12 6.96
C ARG A 199 10.66 15.37 6.76
N SER A 200 11.75 15.28 5.99
CA SER A 200 12.63 16.44 5.73
C SER A 200 12.16 17.35 4.59
N ILE A 201 11.22 16.89 3.77
CA ILE A 201 10.69 17.63 2.60
C ILE A 201 9.17 17.69 2.61
N GLU A 202 8.55 17.44 3.76
CA GLU A 202 7.10 17.20 3.84
C GLU A 202 6.29 18.40 3.36
N SER A 203 6.74 19.61 3.73
CA SER A 203 6.16 20.88 3.29
C SER A 203 6.22 21.10 1.78
N GLU A 204 7.26 20.58 1.12
CA GLU A 204 7.51 20.76 -0.31
C GLU A 204 7.13 19.52 -1.14
N PHE A 205 6.74 18.42 -0.48
CA PHE A 205 6.59 17.13 -1.16
C PHE A 205 5.44 17.15 -2.18
N GLU A 206 4.34 17.84 -1.90
CA GLU A 206 3.25 18.01 -2.86
C GLU A 206 3.72 18.71 -4.14
N ASP A 207 4.56 19.76 -4.02
CA ASP A 207 5.12 20.46 -5.17
C ASP A 207 6.11 19.59 -5.96
N ILE A 208 6.98 18.85 -5.27
CA ILE A 208 7.90 17.90 -5.89
C ILE A 208 7.13 16.82 -6.64
N LEU A 209 6.08 16.28 -6.02
CA LEU A 209 5.21 15.26 -6.60
C LEU A 209 4.54 15.80 -7.87
N ASN A 210 3.93 16.98 -7.82
CA ASN A 210 3.27 17.56 -8.97
C ASN A 210 4.24 17.92 -10.11
N ASN A 211 5.45 18.40 -9.80
CA ASN A 211 6.52 18.62 -10.78
C ASN A 211 7.04 17.32 -11.42
N TRP A 212 7.01 16.21 -10.68
CA TRP A 212 7.32 14.89 -11.23
C TRP A 212 6.24 14.46 -12.23
N TYR A 213 4.97 14.64 -11.85
CA TYR A 213 3.81 14.34 -12.70
C TYR A 213 3.72 15.21 -13.96
N SER A 214 4.20 16.45 -13.94
CA SER A 214 4.24 17.30 -15.15
C SER A 214 5.24 16.79 -16.20
N LYS A 215 6.15 15.89 -15.82
CA LYS A 215 7.14 15.25 -16.71
C LYS A 215 6.73 13.84 -17.14
N LYS A 216 5.51 13.41 -16.79
CA LYS A 216 4.92 12.14 -17.20
C LYS A 216 4.51 12.27 -18.68
N GLU A 217 5.39 11.85 -19.59
CA GLU A 217 5.12 11.72 -21.03
C GLU A 217 4.09 10.63 -21.33
#